data_AF-X1CML1-F1
#
_entry.id   AF-X1CML1-F1
#
_cell.length_a   1.000
_cell.length_b   1.000
_cell.length_c   1.000
_cell.angle_alpha   90.00
_cell.angle_beta   90.00
_cell.angle_gamma   90.00
#
_symmetry.space_group_name_H-M   'P 1'
#
loop_
_entity.id
_entity.type
_entity.pdbx_description
1 polymer ?
#
loop_
_entity_poly.entity_id
_entity_poly.type
_entity_poly.pdbx_seq_one_letter_code
_entity_poly.pdbx_strand_id
1 'polypeptide(L)'
;GILAGLGLRRRAQQVEQEGRDNLARRFRWAALGFAMYGLTQIFVGPIDMFPANMINSAVFVGFAGFPVQLIRAAMAVLITVNLIQAIQAVEREREQQLLTAQQARLEALQQVQRDLEERQELRRELLRHTVIAQEEERSRIARELHDETAQFLTALSLNLATLKNLLPEQQKTMDLINDLQSQTRQMSQGIYRLVHDLRPAQLDDLGLVPTLQYLAEEEYRRAGLKVDLQVEGQRRRMDPLVETVFFRVAQEALTNVVRHAQCDRAAVELIFENEQVVMRVRDEGVGFKIRPSESQQRGWGGC
;
A
#
# COMPACT_ATOMS: atom_id res chain seq x y z
N GLY A 1 4.42 37.46 51.47
CA GLY A 1 4.48 38.58 50.51
C GLY A 1 5.84 38.70 49.87
N ILE A 2 6.84 39.18 50.62
CA ILE A 2 8.18 39.51 50.09
C ILE A 2 8.90 38.32 49.43
N LEU A 3 8.87 37.13 50.05
CA LEU A 3 9.47 35.91 49.46
C LEU A 3 8.81 35.48 48.14
N ALA A 4 7.48 35.61 48.04
CA ALA A 4 6.75 35.32 46.80
C ALA A 4 7.10 36.33 45.69
N GLY A 5 7.27 37.61 46.05
CA GLY A 5 7.75 38.65 45.14
C GLY A 5 9.17 38.36 44.60
N LEU A 6 10.09 37.89 45.46
CA LEU A 6 11.44 37.50 45.06
C LEU A 6 11.43 36.29 44.10
N GLY A 7 10.57 35.29 44.35
CA GLY A 7 10.41 34.13 43.47
C GLY A 7 9.91 34.51 42.07
N LEU A 8 8.89 35.37 41.99
CA LEU A 8 8.36 35.87 40.71
C LEU A 8 9.36 36.76 39.96
N ARG A 9 10.17 37.54 40.69
CA ARG A 9 11.24 38.35 40.08
C ARG A 9 12.32 37.49 39.44
N ARG A 10 12.75 36.39 40.08
CA ARG A 10 13.69 35.43 39.48
C ARG A 10 13.11 34.79 38.22
N ARG A 11 11.83 34.40 38.29
CA ARG A 11 11.12 33.82 37.13
C ARG A 11 10.98 34.82 35.98
N ALA A 12 10.76 36.10 36.28
CA ALA A 12 10.76 37.14 35.26
C ALA A 12 12.11 37.28 34.56
N GLN A 13 13.22 37.25 35.32
CA GLN A 13 14.57 37.33 34.74
C GLN A 13 14.88 36.12 33.85
N GLN A 14 14.46 34.92 34.26
CA GLN A 14 14.62 33.71 33.45
C GLN A 14 13.83 33.78 32.14
N VAL A 15 12.58 34.25 32.20
CA VAL A 15 11.72 34.42 31.02
C VAL A 15 12.21 35.53 30.09
N GLU A 16 12.86 36.57 30.64
CA GLU A 16 13.52 37.65 29.87
C GLU A 16 14.76 37.14 29.13
N GLN A 17 15.54 36.24 29.74
CA GLN A 17 16.65 35.55 29.07
C GLN A 17 16.20 34.62 27.93
N GLU A 18 14.97 34.11 28.00
CA GLU A 18 14.33 33.32 26.95
C GLU A 18 13.68 34.20 25.85
N GLY A 19 13.88 35.52 25.88
CA GLY A 19 13.38 36.46 24.87
C GLY A 19 11.90 36.79 24.98
N ARG A 20 11.24 36.46 26.09
CA ARG A 20 9.79 36.63 26.30
C ARG A 20 9.48 37.87 27.14
N ASP A 21 9.85 39.04 26.62
CA ASP A 21 9.80 40.33 27.34
C ASP A 21 8.42 40.71 27.87
N ASN A 22 7.35 40.39 27.13
CA ASN A 22 5.97 40.67 27.54
C ASN A 22 5.54 39.83 28.74
N LEU A 23 5.93 38.55 28.78
CA LEU A 23 5.64 37.65 29.90
C LEU A 23 6.51 38.01 31.12
N ALA A 24 7.78 38.35 30.91
CA ALA A 24 8.67 38.86 31.94
C ALA A 24 8.15 40.15 32.58
N ARG A 25 7.56 41.06 31.79
CA ARG A 25 6.92 42.28 32.30
C ARG A 25 5.74 41.98 33.22
N ARG A 26 4.88 41.02 32.87
CA ARG A 26 3.74 40.59 33.72
C ARG A 26 4.20 39.99 35.04
N PHE A 27 5.24 39.14 35.02
CA PHE A 27 5.83 38.59 36.25
C PHE A 27 6.52 39.66 37.11
N ARG A 28 7.15 40.69 36.52
CA ARG A 28 7.72 41.83 37.27
C ARG A 28 6.66 42.65 38.00
N TRP A 29 5.54 42.96 37.34
CA TRP A 29 4.43 43.68 37.98
C TRP A 29 3.78 42.86 39.10
N ALA A 30 3.58 41.56 38.90
CA ALA A 30 3.12 40.67 39.97
C ALA A 30 4.11 40.61 41.15
N ALA A 31 5.42 40.56 40.88
CA ALA A 31 6.47 40.57 41.90
C ALA A 31 6.47 41.86 42.74
N LEU A 32 6.37 43.01 42.08
CA LEU A 32 6.22 44.32 42.74
C LEU A 32 4.92 44.36 43.56
N GLY A 33 3.86 43.78 42.99
CA GLY A 33 2.61 43.40 43.63
C GLY A 33 2.77 42.81 45.02
N PHE A 34 3.39 41.63 45.05
CA PHE A 34 3.61 40.85 46.28
C PHE A 34 4.60 41.49 47.26
N ALA A 35 5.59 42.23 46.77
CA ALA A 35 6.55 42.95 47.60
C ALA A 35 5.87 44.10 48.37
N MET A 36 5.12 44.95 47.67
CA MET A 36 4.34 46.03 48.28
C MET A 36 3.25 45.49 49.21
N TYR A 37 2.52 44.44 48.81
CA TYR A 37 1.55 43.78 49.68
C TYR A 37 2.21 43.28 50.98
N GLY A 38 3.41 42.69 50.89
CA GLY A 38 4.20 42.29 52.05
C GLY A 38 4.60 43.44 52.98
N LEU A 39 4.96 44.61 52.43
CA LEU A 39 5.28 45.80 53.22
C LEU A 39 4.07 46.32 53.99
N THR A 40 2.87 46.24 53.42
CA THR A 40 1.66 46.67 54.15
C THR A 40 1.32 45.79 55.36
N GLN A 41 1.90 44.59 55.48
CA GLN A 41 1.70 43.69 56.65
C GLN A 41 2.50 44.13 57.88
N ILE A 42 3.45 45.06 57.72
CA ILE A 42 4.19 45.65 58.84
C ILE A 42 3.26 46.50 59.73
N PHE A 43 2.18 47.04 59.15
CA PHE A 43 1.13 47.74 59.89
C PHE A 43 0.09 46.75 60.44
N VAL A 44 0.11 46.58 61.76
CA VAL A 44 -0.79 45.71 62.51
C VAL A 44 -1.93 46.54 63.11
N GLY A 45 -3.03 45.89 63.51
CA GLY A 45 -4.11 46.58 64.24
C GLY A 45 -3.63 47.15 65.59
N PRO A 46 -4.40 48.05 66.22
CA PRO A 46 -4.04 48.62 67.52
C PRO A 46 -3.90 47.51 68.56
N ILE A 47 -2.66 47.27 69.01
CA ILE A 47 -2.33 46.37 70.10
C ILE A 47 -1.32 47.12 70.97
N ASP A 48 -1.56 47.16 72.28
CA ASP A 48 -0.71 47.82 73.27
C ASP A 48 0.54 46.98 73.59
N MET A 49 1.31 46.64 72.55
CA MET A 49 2.62 46.00 72.67
C MET A 49 3.62 46.69 71.73
N PHE A 50 4.85 46.88 72.20
CA PHE A 50 5.93 47.40 71.36
C PHE A 50 6.36 46.32 70.34
N PRO A 51 6.53 46.61 69.03
CA PRO A 51 6.48 47.91 68.36
C PRO A 51 5.11 48.23 67.68
N ALA A 52 4.06 47.47 67.94
CA ALA A 52 2.75 47.63 67.31
C ALA A 52 2.09 49.00 67.62
N ASN A 53 2.41 49.57 68.78
CA ASN A 53 2.03 50.95 69.14
C ASN A 53 2.67 52.03 68.23
N MET A 54 3.86 51.77 67.68
CA MET A 54 4.57 52.68 66.77
C MET A 54 4.19 52.47 65.30
N ILE A 55 3.77 51.26 64.93
CA ILE A 55 3.46 50.85 63.55
C ILE A 55 2.02 50.34 63.46
N ASN A 56 1.07 51.23 63.74
CA ASN A 56 -0.36 50.92 63.70
C ASN A 56 -1.00 51.47 62.41
N SER A 57 -2.03 50.76 61.92
CA SER A 57 -2.94 51.23 60.88
C SER A 57 -3.43 52.68 61.07
N ALA A 58 -3.69 53.13 62.30
CA ALA A 58 -4.12 54.50 62.60
C ALA A 58 -3.04 55.57 62.29
N VAL A 59 -1.77 55.25 62.55
CA VAL A 59 -0.63 56.14 62.24
C VAL A 59 -0.50 56.31 60.72
N PHE A 60 -0.71 55.24 59.96
CA PHE A 60 -0.72 55.31 58.50
C PHE A 60 -1.85 56.19 57.97
N VAL A 61 -3.06 56.09 58.52
CA VAL A 61 -4.18 56.97 58.11
C VAL A 61 -3.87 58.43 58.40
N GLY A 62 -3.27 58.74 59.56
CA GLY A 62 -2.86 60.09 59.92
C GLY A 62 -1.81 60.70 58.97
N PHE A 63 -0.92 59.87 58.43
CA PHE A 63 0.10 60.29 57.47
C PHE A 63 -0.40 60.36 56.02
N ALA A 64 -1.06 59.30 55.55
CA ALA A 64 -1.43 59.12 54.14
C ALA A 64 -2.82 59.68 53.79
N GLY A 65 -3.67 59.93 54.79
CA GLY A 65 -5.02 60.46 54.62
C GLY A 65 -6.08 59.42 54.22
N PHE A 66 -5.76 58.13 54.15
CA PHE A 66 -6.70 57.06 53.81
C PHE A 66 -6.35 55.70 54.44
N PRO A 67 -7.31 54.75 54.55
CA PRO A 67 -7.07 53.42 55.13
C PRO A 67 -6.12 52.55 54.29
N VAL A 68 -5.15 51.90 54.94
CA VAL A 68 -4.22 50.94 54.32
C VAL A 68 -4.92 49.77 53.60
N GLN A 69 -6.18 49.49 53.96
CA GLN A 69 -7.02 48.48 53.33
C GLN A 69 -7.26 48.75 51.84
N LEU A 70 -7.35 50.03 51.42
CA LEU A 70 -7.51 50.40 50.02
C LEU A 70 -6.28 50.02 49.18
N ILE A 71 -5.06 50.21 49.73
CA ILE A 71 -3.84 49.74 49.08
C ILE A 71 -3.83 48.22 48.99
N ARG A 72 -4.15 47.50 50.08
CA ARG A 72 -4.19 46.03 50.06
C ARG A 72 -5.16 45.50 49.00
N ALA A 73 -6.33 46.10 48.86
CA ALA A 73 -7.32 45.74 47.84
C ALA A 73 -6.80 46.03 46.41
N ALA A 74 -6.25 47.22 46.16
CA ALA A 74 -5.69 47.59 44.86
C ALA A 74 -4.52 46.67 44.46
N MET A 75 -3.66 46.34 45.41
CA MET A 75 -2.52 45.44 45.20
C MET A 75 -2.98 44.01 44.93
N ALA A 76 -4.01 43.52 45.64
CA ALA A 76 -4.59 42.20 45.38
C ALA A 76 -5.14 42.11 43.96
N VAL A 77 -5.88 43.13 43.49
CA VAL A 77 -6.38 43.21 42.10
C VAL A 77 -5.23 43.26 41.09
N LEU A 78 -4.18 44.06 41.34
CA LEU A 78 -3.03 44.14 40.46
C LEU A 78 -2.31 42.79 40.32
N ILE A 79 -2.11 42.09 41.44
CA ILE A 79 -1.48 40.76 41.46
C ILE A 79 -2.32 39.76 40.67
N THR A 80 -3.63 39.68 40.95
CA THR A 80 -4.50 38.67 40.32
C THR A 80 -4.60 38.89 38.82
N VAL A 81 -4.80 40.13 38.36
CA VAL A 81 -4.86 40.43 36.92
C VAL A 81 -3.55 40.07 36.22
N ASN A 82 -2.40 40.47 36.77
CA ASN A 82 -1.10 40.15 36.16
C ASN A 82 -0.82 38.65 36.15
N LEU A 83 -1.19 37.92 37.20
CA LEU A 83 -1.00 36.48 37.27
C LEU A 83 -1.91 35.74 36.28
N ILE A 84 -3.18 36.12 36.18
CA ILE A 84 -4.13 35.56 35.20
C ILE A 84 -3.61 35.79 33.78
N GLN A 85 -3.18 37.01 33.46
CA GLN A 85 -2.63 37.30 32.14
C GLN A 85 -1.32 36.53 31.86
N ALA A 86 -0.49 36.28 32.87
CA ALA A 86 0.72 35.48 32.71
C ALA A 86 0.38 34.00 32.42
N ILE A 87 -0.59 33.43 33.15
CA ILE A 87 -1.06 32.05 32.93
C ILE A 87 -1.65 31.91 31.52
N GLN A 88 -2.55 32.81 31.11
CA GLN A 88 -3.18 32.78 29.78
C GLN A 88 -2.16 32.92 28.65
N ALA A 89 -1.08 33.69 28.83
CA ALA A 89 -0.03 33.79 27.81
C ALA A 89 0.71 32.46 27.63
N VAL A 90 1.02 31.77 28.73
CA VAL A 90 1.69 30.46 28.68
C VAL A 90 0.79 29.39 28.07
N GLU A 91 -0.52 29.41 28.37
CA GLU A 91 -1.49 28.48 27.78
C GLU A 91 -1.60 28.65 26.26
N ARG A 92 -1.71 29.90 25.78
CA ARG A 92 -1.75 30.19 24.34
C ARG A 92 -0.50 29.75 23.60
N GLU A 93 0.68 29.97 24.19
CA GLU A 93 1.95 29.49 23.60
C GLU A 93 1.94 27.96 23.45
N ARG A 94 1.47 27.23 24.47
CA ARG A 94 1.38 25.76 24.42
C ARG A 94 0.37 25.27 23.38
N GLU A 95 -0.80 25.90 23.29
CA GLU A 95 -1.79 25.56 22.26
C GLU A 95 -1.23 25.78 20.86
N GLN A 96 -0.55 26.90 20.62
CA GLN A 96 0.09 27.17 19.34
C GLN A 96 1.19 26.14 19.03
N GLN A 97 2.03 25.78 20.00
CA GLN A 97 3.04 24.74 19.82
C GLN A 97 2.43 23.37 19.49
N LEU A 98 1.31 23.02 20.11
CA LEU A 98 0.61 21.77 19.82
C LEU A 98 0.03 21.79 18.41
N LEU A 99 -0.59 22.89 18.00
CA LEU A 99 -1.17 23.04 16.66
C LEU A 99 -0.08 22.98 15.57
N THR A 100 1.04 23.66 15.75
CA THR A 100 2.15 23.61 14.79
C THR A 100 2.78 22.22 14.72
N ALA A 101 2.96 21.55 15.85
CA ALA A 101 3.45 20.17 15.88
C ALA A 101 2.48 19.19 15.21
N GLN A 102 1.16 19.38 15.40
CA GLN A 102 0.13 18.59 14.72
C GLN A 102 0.13 18.84 13.22
N GLN A 103 0.23 20.09 12.78
CA GLN A 103 0.31 20.47 11.37
C GLN A 103 1.54 19.85 10.70
N ALA A 104 2.73 20.02 11.29
CA ALA A 104 3.96 19.42 10.77
C ALA A 104 3.87 17.89 10.69
N ARG A 105 3.22 17.24 11.66
CA ARG A 105 2.97 15.80 11.63
C ARG A 105 2.02 15.39 10.51
N LEU A 106 0.94 16.14 10.29
CA LEU A 106 -0.01 15.87 9.20
C LEU A 106 0.66 16.03 7.83
N GLU A 107 1.45 17.08 7.65
CA GLU A 107 2.23 17.30 6.43
C GLU A 107 3.21 16.15 6.17
N ALA A 108 3.94 15.71 7.21
CA ALA A 108 4.84 14.57 7.09
C ALA A 108 4.10 13.27 6.72
N LEU A 109 2.92 13.02 7.31
CA LEU A 109 2.10 11.85 6.96
C LEU A 109 1.59 11.92 5.52
N GLN A 110 1.14 13.09 5.06
CA GLN A 110 0.71 13.29 3.68
C GLN A 110 1.86 13.07 2.70
N GLN A 111 3.06 13.53 3.02
CA GLN A 111 4.24 13.32 2.19
C GLN A 111 4.62 11.85 2.10
N VAL A 112 4.58 11.13 3.23
CA VAL A 112 4.81 9.67 3.24
C VAL A 112 3.74 8.93 2.44
N GLN A 113 2.47 9.33 2.52
CA GLN A 113 1.40 8.74 1.71
C GLN A 113 1.66 8.93 0.21
N ARG A 114 2.02 10.14 -0.23
CA ARG A 114 2.35 10.41 -1.64
C ARG A 114 3.53 9.58 -2.14
N ASP A 115 4.62 9.51 -1.36
CA ASP A 115 5.79 8.69 -1.71
C ASP A 115 5.43 7.18 -1.79
N LEU A 116 4.55 6.70 -0.90
CA LEU A 116 4.04 5.33 -0.99
C LEU A 116 3.18 5.09 -2.25
N GLU A 117 2.31 6.03 -2.61
CA GLU A 117 1.48 5.97 -3.83
C GLU A 117 2.36 5.95 -5.09
N GLU A 118 3.31 6.89 -5.20
CA GLU A 118 4.27 6.95 -6.32
C GLU A 118 5.08 5.65 -6.46
N ARG A 119 5.57 5.11 -5.34
CA ARG A 119 6.30 3.82 -5.35
C ARG A 119 5.40 2.65 -5.75
N GLN A 120 4.14 2.65 -5.35
CA GLN A 120 3.19 1.61 -5.74
C GLN A 120 2.89 1.67 -7.24
N GLU A 121 2.73 2.87 -7.80
CA GLU A 121 2.53 3.08 -9.23
C GLU A 121 3.76 2.63 -10.04
N LEU A 122 4.96 3.08 -9.66
CA LEU A 122 6.20 2.66 -10.29
C LEU A 122 6.38 1.13 -10.21
N ARG A 123 6.08 0.52 -9.07
CA ARG A 123 6.14 -0.93 -8.91
C ARG A 123 5.17 -1.65 -9.86
N ARG A 124 3.94 -1.16 -9.99
CA ARG A 124 2.94 -1.73 -10.93
C ARG A 124 3.41 -1.60 -12.37
N GLU A 125 3.99 -0.46 -12.74
CA GLU A 125 4.54 -0.22 -14.07
C GLU A 125 5.72 -1.16 -14.38
N LEU A 126 6.68 -1.29 -13.46
CA LEU A 126 7.80 -2.22 -13.62
C LEU A 126 7.35 -3.68 -13.73
N LEU A 127 6.37 -4.10 -12.93
CA LEU A 127 5.79 -5.45 -13.04
C LEU A 127 5.12 -5.64 -14.40
N ARG A 128 4.36 -4.65 -14.89
CA ARG A 128 3.73 -4.69 -16.21
C ARG A 128 4.78 -4.82 -17.32
N HIS A 129 5.83 -4.00 -17.31
CA HIS A 129 6.92 -4.11 -18.29
C HIS A 129 7.63 -5.46 -18.23
N THR A 130 7.87 -5.99 -17.03
CA THR A 130 8.49 -7.30 -16.86
C THR A 130 7.64 -8.40 -17.50
N VAL A 131 6.33 -8.39 -17.27
CA VAL A 131 5.40 -9.36 -17.87
C VAL A 131 5.36 -9.22 -19.38
N ILE A 132 5.27 -8.00 -19.90
CA ILE A 132 5.27 -7.74 -21.36
C ILE A 132 6.55 -8.27 -22.00
N ALA A 133 7.71 -7.91 -21.46
CA ALA A 133 9.01 -8.37 -21.97
C ALA A 133 9.13 -9.90 -21.93
N GLN A 134 8.61 -10.54 -20.88
CA GLN A 134 8.59 -12.00 -20.78
C GLN A 134 7.69 -12.65 -21.86
N GLU A 135 6.52 -12.07 -22.16
CA GLU A 135 5.63 -12.59 -23.21
C GLU A 135 6.13 -12.30 -24.63
N GLU A 136 6.82 -11.19 -24.84
CA GLU A 136 7.54 -10.89 -26.09
C GLU A 136 8.67 -11.90 -26.31
N GLU A 137 9.47 -12.18 -25.28
CA GLU A 137 10.56 -13.14 -25.35
C GLU A 137 10.03 -14.57 -25.58
N ARG A 138 8.94 -14.95 -24.90
CA ARG A 138 8.25 -16.23 -25.17
C ARG A 138 7.76 -16.32 -26.62
N SER A 139 7.18 -15.25 -27.17
CA SER A 139 6.77 -15.20 -28.59
C SER A 139 7.95 -15.32 -29.52
N ARG A 140 9.08 -14.65 -29.22
CA ARG A 140 10.30 -14.73 -30.01
C ARG A 140 10.85 -16.15 -30.06
N ILE A 141 11.01 -16.79 -28.89
CA ILE A 141 11.50 -18.18 -28.80
C ILE A 141 10.54 -19.15 -29.49
N ALA A 142 9.22 -18.99 -29.31
CA ALA A 142 8.22 -19.83 -29.95
C ALA A 142 8.31 -19.76 -31.49
N ARG A 143 8.49 -18.55 -32.05
CA ARG A 143 8.69 -18.33 -33.48
C ARG A 143 10.01 -18.90 -33.99
N GLU A 144 11.13 -18.62 -33.33
CA GLU A 144 12.45 -19.15 -33.72
C GLU A 144 12.45 -20.68 -33.72
N LEU A 145 11.87 -21.31 -32.69
CA LEU A 145 11.69 -22.75 -32.65
C LEU A 145 10.79 -23.23 -33.79
N HIS A 146 9.62 -22.63 -34.00
CA HIS A 146 8.70 -23.05 -35.06
C HIS A 146 9.34 -22.95 -36.45
N ASP A 147 9.97 -21.83 -36.76
CA ASP A 147 10.51 -21.57 -38.09
C ASP A 147 11.74 -22.43 -38.38
N GLU A 148 12.74 -22.47 -37.49
CA GLU A 148 13.98 -23.21 -37.79
C GLU A 148 13.80 -24.72 -37.63
N THR A 149 13.21 -25.16 -36.52
CA THR A 149 13.21 -26.60 -36.19
C THR A 149 12.07 -27.37 -36.85
N ALA A 150 10.89 -26.78 -37.03
CA ALA A 150 9.79 -27.47 -37.71
C ALA A 150 10.07 -27.62 -39.22
N GLN A 151 10.69 -26.61 -39.85
CA GLN A 151 11.12 -26.72 -41.25
C GLN A 151 12.16 -27.82 -41.42
N PHE A 152 13.17 -27.88 -40.53
CA PHE A 152 14.19 -28.93 -40.59
C PHE A 152 13.60 -30.34 -40.45
N LEU A 153 12.69 -30.54 -39.48
CA LEU A 153 12.02 -31.84 -39.29
C LEU A 153 11.09 -32.22 -40.45
N THR A 154 10.47 -31.23 -41.09
CA THR A 154 9.66 -31.43 -42.31
C THR A 154 10.56 -31.90 -43.47
N ALA A 155 11.69 -31.22 -43.69
CA ALA A 155 12.66 -31.61 -44.71
C ALA A 155 13.24 -33.01 -44.44
N LEU A 156 13.57 -33.32 -43.18
CA LEU A 156 14.03 -34.65 -42.78
C LEU A 156 12.98 -35.73 -43.06
N SER A 157 11.71 -35.46 -42.74
CA SER A 157 10.60 -36.38 -43.00
C SER A 157 10.43 -36.66 -44.50
N LEU A 158 10.52 -35.62 -45.34
CA LEU A 158 10.46 -35.75 -46.81
C LEU A 158 11.66 -36.53 -47.36
N ASN A 159 12.87 -36.28 -46.86
CA ASN A 159 14.06 -37.01 -47.25
C ASN A 159 13.96 -38.50 -46.88
N LEU A 160 13.46 -38.82 -45.68
CA LEU A 160 13.23 -40.20 -45.25
C LEU A 160 12.15 -40.89 -46.10
N ALA A 161 11.07 -40.19 -46.44
CA ALA A 161 10.04 -40.71 -47.36
C ALA A 161 10.61 -40.96 -48.77
N THR A 162 11.50 -40.09 -49.24
CA THR A 162 12.18 -40.26 -50.53
C THR A 162 13.16 -41.44 -50.51
N LEU A 163 13.96 -41.58 -49.45
CA LEU A 163 14.84 -42.73 -49.21
C LEU A 163 14.08 -44.05 -49.21
N LYS A 164 12.90 -44.08 -48.59
CA LYS A 164 12.01 -45.24 -48.58
C LYS A 164 11.59 -45.67 -49.99
N ASN A 165 11.40 -44.71 -50.89
CA ASN A 165 10.98 -44.97 -52.27
C ASN A 165 12.13 -45.30 -53.21
N LEU A 166 13.36 -44.85 -52.91
CA LEU A 166 14.55 -45.06 -53.77
C LEU A 166 15.31 -46.35 -53.47
N LEU A 167 15.25 -46.86 -52.23
CA LEU A 167 16.00 -48.04 -51.82
C LEU A 167 15.25 -49.34 -52.12
N PRO A 168 15.97 -50.43 -52.46
CA PRO A 168 15.37 -51.75 -52.60
C PRO A 168 14.69 -52.19 -51.29
N GLU A 169 13.56 -52.90 -51.39
CA GLU A 169 12.85 -53.48 -50.25
C GLU A 169 13.70 -54.58 -49.57
N GLN A 170 14.57 -54.16 -48.67
CA GLN A 170 15.27 -55.02 -47.72
C GLN A 170 14.69 -54.78 -46.34
N GLN A 171 14.24 -55.84 -45.68
CA GLN A 171 13.52 -55.77 -44.39
C GLN A 171 14.25 -54.89 -43.36
N LYS A 172 15.55 -55.14 -43.13
CA LYS A 172 16.35 -54.37 -42.16
C LYS A 172 16.46 -52.88 -42.50
N THR A 173 16.54 -52.55 -43.79
CA THR A 173 16.62 -51.16 -44.27
C THR A 173 15.28 -50.45 -44.09
N MET A 174 14.17 -51.13 -44.40
CA MET A 174 12.82 -50.60 -44.20
C MET A 174 12.46 -50.42 -42.73
N ASP A 175 12.86 -51.35 -41.86
CA ASP A 175 12.67 -51.25 -40.41
C ASP A 175 13.39 -50.02 -39.86
N LEU A 176 14.66 -49.80 -40.24
CA LEU A 176 15.43 -48.61 -39.84
C LEU A 176 14.81 -47.29 -40.34
N ILE A 177 14.34 -47.25 -41.58
CA ILE A 177 13.68 -46.06 -42.13
C ILE A 177 12.36 -45.76 -41.39
N ASN A 178 11.56 -46.80 -41.09
CA ASN A 178 10.31 -46.64 -40.35
C ASN A 178 10.58 -46.15 -38.91
N ASP A 179 11.63 -46.66 -38.26
CA ASP A 179 12.06 -46.21 -36.93
C ASP A 179 12.50 -44.73 -36.96
N LEU A 180 13.32 -44.33 -37.94
CA LEU A 180 13.73 -42.92 -38.11
C LEU A 180 12.53 -42.00 -38.40
N GLN A 181 11.56 -42.45 -39.20
CA GLN A 181 10.32 -41.70 -39.44
C GLN A 181 9.46 -41.61 -38.18
N SER A 182 9.44 -42.65 -37.35
CA SER A 182 8.74 -42.65 -36.06
C SER A 182 9.38 -41.64 -35.10
N GLN A 183 10.71 -41.69 -34.94
CA GLN A 183 11.46 -40.74 -34.11
C GLN A 183 11.30 -39.29 -34.59
N THR A 184 11.39 -39.06 -35.90
CA THR A 184 11.19 -37.72 -36.49
C THR A 184 9.79 -37.18 -36.20
N ARG A 185 8.75 -38.03 -36.31
CA ARG A 185 7.38 -37.65 -35.93
C ARG A 185 7.25 -37.34 -34.44
N GLN A 186 7.85 -38.14 -33.58
CA GLN A 186 7.86 -37.89 -32.13
C GLN A 186 8.56 -36.58 -31.78
N MET A 187 9.69 -36.28 -32.42
CA MET A 187 10.40 -35.00 -32.25
C MET A 187 9.56 -33.82 -32.72
N SER A 188 8.91 -33.93 -33.89
CA SER A 188 8.03 -32.89 -34.43
C SER A 188 6.85 -32.62 -33.49
N GLN A 189 6.22 -33.67 -32.96
CA GLN A 189 5.18 -33.53 -31.93
C GLN A 189 5.71 -32.95 -30.61
N GLY A 190 6.96 -33.23 -30.24
CA GLY A 190 7.63 -32.64 -29.07
C GLY A 190 7.84 -31.14 -29.23
N ILE A 191 8.38 -30.70 -30.36
CA ILE A 191 8.60 -29.29 -30.66
C ILE A 191 7.28 -28.54 -30.75
N TYR A 192 6.27 -29.13 -31.39
CA TYR A 192 4.95 -28.52 -31.48
C TYR A 192 4.37 -28.24 -30.08
N ARG A 193 4.47 -29.21 -29.16
CA ARG A 193 4.07 -29.04 -27.76
C ARG A 193 4.86 -27.92 -27.07
N LEU A 194 6.19 -27.88 -27.23
CA LEU A 194 7.03 -26.84 -26.62
C LEU A 194 6.69 -25.43 -27.11
N VAL A 195 6.49 -25.27 -28.41
CA VAL A 195 6.07 -23.99 -29.02
C VAL A 195 4.70 -23.57 -28.47
N HIS A 196 3.77 -24.51 -28.37
CA HIS A 196 2.43 -24.26 -27.86
C HIS A 196 2.42 -23.90 -26.35
N ASP A 197 3.24 -24.57 -25.54
CA ASP A 197 3.43 -24.24 -24.12
C ASP A 197 4.04 -22.83 -23.96
N LEU A 198 4.95 -22.44 -24.85
CA LEU A 198 5.60 -21.12 -24.82
C LEU A 198 4.66 -19.99 -25.21
N ARG A 199 3.97 -20.07 -26.35
CA ARG A 199 2.86 -19.18 -26.77
C ARG A 199 2.35 -19.68 -28.12
N PRO A 200 1.03 -19.93 -28.30
CA PRO A 200 0.52 -20.27 -29.62
C PRO A 200 0.69 -19.07 -30.56
N ALA A 201 1.47 -19.21 -31.63
CA ALA A 201 1.62 -18.17 -32.65
C ALA A 201 0.27 -17.74 -33.25
N GLN A 202 -0.71 -18.65 -33.25
CA GLN A 202 -2.08 -18.36 -33.69
C GLN A 202 -2.78 -17.28 -32.85
N LEU A 203 -2.38 -17.05 -31.59
CA LEU A 203 -2.99 -16.00 -30.76
C LEU A 203 -2.73 -14.62 -31.34
N ASP A 204 -1.56 -14.42 -31.93
CA ASP A 204 -1.16 -13.14 -32.53
C ASP A 204 -1.93 -12.92 -33.85
N ASP A 205 -1.93 -13.93 -34.72
CA ASP A 205 -2.51 -13.85 -36.07
C ASP A 205 -4.03 -14.01 -36.10
N LEU A 206 -4.58 -14.96 -35.35
CA LEU A 206 -5.99 -15.36 -35.40
C LEU A 206 -6.81 -14.80 -34.22
N GLY A 207 -6.15 -14.42 -33.13
CA GLY A 207 -6.78 -13.90 -31.91
C GLY A 207 -7.31 -14.99 -30.98
N LEU A 208 -7.85 -14.57 -29.83
CA LEU A 208 -8.20 -15.47 -28.71
C LEU A 208 -9.15 -16.62 -29.08
N VAL A 209 -10.24 -16.33 -29.79
CA VAL A 209 -11.31 -17.33 -30.04
C VAL A 209 -10.81 -18.52 -30.88
N PRO A 210 -10.17 -18.33 -32.06
CA PRO A 210 -9.60 -19.44 -32.81
C PRO A 210 -8.54 -20.22 -32.03
N THR A 211 -7.73 -19.55 -31.22
CA THR A 211 -6.71 -20.21 -30.39
C THR A 211 -7.34 -21.09 -29.30
N LEU A 212 -8.41 -20.64 -28.65
CA LEU A 212 -9.16 -21.45 -27.69
C LEU A 212 -9.85 -22.65 -28.34
N GLN A 213 -10.36 -22.50 -29.56
CA GLN A 213 -10.92 -23.62 -30.33
C GLN A 213 -9.86 -24.68 -30.59
N TYR A 214 -8.70 -24.26 -31.08
CA TYR A 214 -7.57 -25.17 -31.32
C TYR A 214 -7.14 -25.91 -30.04
N LEU A 215 -7.00 -25.17 -28.93
CA LEU A 215 -6.66 -25.71 -27.61
C LEU A 215 -7.66 -26.78 -27.17
N ALA A 216 -8.96 -26.52 -27.31
CA ALA A 216 -10.03 -27.46 -26.96
C ALA A 216 -10.02 -28.72 -27.85
N GLU A 217 -9.85 -28.56 -29.15
CA GLU A 217 -10.02 -29.64 -30.12
C GLU A 217 -8.79 -30.53 -30.30
N GLU A 218 -7.59 -29.97 -30.16
CA GLU A 218 -6.36 -30.66 -30.52
C GLU A 218 -5.53 -31.06 -29.31
N GLU A 219 -5.37 -30.19 -28.33
CA GLU A 219 -4.59 -30.50 -27.12
C GLU A 219 -5.38 -31.37 -26.16
N TYR A 220 -6.53 -30.88 -25.70
CA TYR A 220 -7.27 -31.56 -24.63
C TYR A 220 -8.04 -32.79 -25.10
N ARG A 221 -8.50 -32.82 -26.35
CA ARG A 221 -9.09 -34.03 -26.96
C ARG A 221 -8.09 -35.19 -26.96
N ARG A 222 -6.80 -34.94 -27.22
CA ARG A 222 -5.73 -35.96 -27.13
C ARG A 222 -5.49 -36.41 -25.69
N ALA A 223 -5.70 -35.53 -24.72
CA ALA A 223 -5.61 -35.84 -23.29
C ALA A 223 -6.87 -36.55 -22.73
N GLY A 224 -7.90 -36.79 -23.56
CA GLY A 224 -9.14 -37.46 -23.15
C GLY A 224 -10.20 -36.53 -22.55
N LEU A 225 -10.00 -35.20 -22.60
CA LEU A 225 -10.95 -34.21 -22.10
C LEU A 225 -11.74 -33.60 -23.27
N LYS A 226 -13.06 -33.65 -23.21
CA LYS A 226 -13.95 -32.95 -24.14
C LYS A 226 -14.26 -31.55 -23.61
N VAL A 227 -13.80 -30.54 -24.33
CA VAL A 227 -14.02 -29.13 -23.98
C VAL A 227 -15.07 -28.54 -24.93
N ASP A 228 -16.17 -28.03 -24.38
CA ASP A 228 -17.17 -27.26 -25.13
C ASP A 228 -16.84 -25.77 -25.03
N LEU A 229 -16.63 -25.09 -26.18
CA LEU A 229 -16.34 -23.66 -26.23
C LEU A 229 -17.57 -22.90 -26.72
N GLN A 230 -18.11 -22.05 -25.85
CA GLN A 230 -19.25 -21.18 -26.15
C GLN A 230 -18.79 -19.72 -26.19
N VAL A 231 -19.17 -19.00 -27.25
CA VAL A 231 -18.81 -17.60 -27.44
C VAL A 231 -20.08 -16.79 -27.64
N GLU A 232 -20.31 -15.82 -26.76
CA GLU A 232 -21.49 -14.96 -26.76
C GLU A 232 -21.11 -13.49 -26.98
N GLY A 233 -22.00 -12.73 -27.62
CA GLY A 233 -21.80 -11.30 -27.90
C GLY A 233 -21.00 -11.03 -29.19
N GLN A 234 -20.71 -9.75 -29.43
CA GLN A 234 -19.96 -9.32 -30.61
C GLN A 234 -18.46 -9.46 -30.40
N ARG A 235 -17.83 -10.35 -31.17
CA ARG A 235 -16.38 -10.58 -31.12
C ARG A 235 -15.63 -9.29 -31.49
N ARG A 236 -14.64 -8.95 -30.67
CA ARG A 236 -13.70 -7.85 -30.90
C ARG A 236 -12.29 -8.26 -30.49
N ARG A 237 -11.27 -7.71 -31.14
CA ARG A 237 -9.88 -7.83 -30.66
C ARG A 237 -9.75 -7.06 -29.35
N MET A 238 -9.03 -7.64 -28.41
CA MET A 238 -8.64 -6.98 -27.17
C MET A 238 -7.19 -6.54 -27.26
N ASP A 239 -6.73 -5.80 -26.24
CA ASP A 239 -5.30 -5.57 -26.07
C ASP A 239 -4.57 -6.94 -26.07
N PRO A 240 -3.47 -7.12 -26.82
CA PRO A 240 -2.78 -8.40 -26.93
C PRO A 240 -2.38 -9.01 -25.58
N LEU A 241 -2.07 -8.17 -24.58
CA LEU A 241 -1.77 -8.61 -23.22
C LEU A 241 -3.01 -9.23 -22.57
N VAL A 242 -4.19 -8.64 -22.78
CA VAL A 242 -5.46 -9.14 -22.27
C VAL A 242 -5.82 -10.47 -22.95
N GLU A 243 -5.67 -10.58 -24.26
CA GLU A 243 -5.86 -11.85 -24.99
C GLU A 243 -4.93 -12.95 -24.45
N THR A 244 -3.68 -12.60 -24.19
CA THR A 244 -2.68 -13.51 -23.60
C THR A 244 -3.08 -13.97 -22.20
N VAL A 245 -3.56 -13.06 -21.35
CA VAL A 245 -4.04 -13.41 -20.01
C VAL A 245 -5.23 -14.37 -20.08
N PHE A 246 -6.23 -14.10 -20.92
CA PHE A 246 -7.37 -15.01 -21.09
C PHE A 246 -6.91 -16.40 -21.58
N PHE A 247 -6.02 -16.45 -22.56
CA PHE A 247 -5.49 -17.70 -23.06
C PHE A 247 -4.78 -18.50 -21.96
N ARG A 248 -3.90 -17.86 -21.19
CA ARG A 248 -3.17 -18.50 -20.07
C ARG A 248 -4.11 -19.01 -18.98
N VAL A 249 -5.13 -18.24 -18.63
CA VAL A 249 -6.13 -18.65 -17.64
C VAL A 249 -6.90 -19.88 -18.14
N ALA A 250 -7.31 -19.91 -19.41
CA ALA A 250 -7.99 -21.06 -19.98
C ALA A 250 -7.09 -22.30 -20.03
N GLN A 251 -5.84 -22.14 -20.48
CA GLN A 251 -4.84 -23.22 -20.53
C GLN A 251 -4.58 -23.81 -19.14
N GLU A 252 -4.32 -22.98 -18.14
CA GLU A 252 -4.05 -23.46 -16.78
C GLU A 252 -5.30 -24.09 -16.15
N ALA A 253 -6.49 -23.49 -16.35
CA ALA A 253 -7.74 -24.04 -15.84
C ALA A 253 -8.01 -25.43 -16.43
N LEU A 254 -7.93 -25.60 -17.75
CA LEU A 254 -8.14 -26.88 -18.41
C LEU A 254 -7.06 -27.91 -18.05
N THR A 255 -5.81 -27.49 -17.87
CA THR A 255 -4.74 -28.35 -17.36
C THR A 255 -5.06 -28.86 -15.95
N ASN A 256 -5.60 -28.00 -15.09
CA ASN A 256 -6.04 -28.38 -13.76
C ASN A 256 -7.22 -29.36 -13.81
N VAL A 257 -8.14 -29.20 -14.76
CA VAL A 257 -9.22 -30.19 -14.98
C VAL A 257 -8.64 -31.57 -15.30
N VAL A 258 -7.76 -31.67 -16.30
CA VAL A 258 -7.11 -32.93 -16.69
C VAL A 258 -6.39 -33.59 -15.51
N ARG A 259 -5.71 -32.80 -14.67
CA ARG A 259 -4.92 -33.32 -13.56
C ARG A 259 -5.73 -33.67 -12.31
N HIS A 260 -6.81 -32.96 -12.04
CA HIS A 260 -7.43 -32.95 -10.71
C HIS A 260 -8.94 -33.19 -10.69
N ALA A 261 -9.68 -32.84 -11.74
CA ALA A 261 -11.14 -32.86 -11.70
C ALA A 261 -11.75 -34.27 -11.73
N GLN A 262 -11.01 -35.27 -12.23
CA GLN A 262 -11.51 -36.64 -12.43
C GLN A 262 -12.79 -36.69 -13.31
N CYS A 263 -12.90 -35.79 -14.29
CA CYS A 263 -13.98 -35.77 -15.28
C CYS A 263 -13.41 -35.80 -16.72
N ASP A 264 -14.26 -36.15 -17.68
CA ASP A 264 -13.95 -36.17 -19.11
C ASP A 264 -14.57 -34.98 -19.86
N ARG A 265 -15.19 -34.03 -19.15
CA ARG A 265 -15.90 -32.87 -19.72
C ARG A 265 -15.58 -31.57 -18.99
N ALA A 266 -15.39 -30.51 -19.78
CA ALA A 266 -15.31 -29.13 -19.33
C ALA A 266 -16.00 -28.19 -20.33
N ALA A 267 -16.40 -27.01 -19.86
CA ALA A 267 -16.96 -25.94 -20.67
C ALA A 267 -16.16 -24.66 -20.48
N VAL A 268 -15.91 -23.95 -21.58
CA VAL A 268 -15.32 -22.60 -21.59
C VAL A 268 -16.34 -21.66 -22.23
N GLU A 269 -16.83 -20.70 -21.46
CA GLU A 269 -17.72 -19.64 -21.94
C GLU A 269 -16.92 -18.34 -22.05
N LEU A 270 -16.98 -17.68 -23.21
CA LEU A 270 -16.39 -16.35 -23.44
C LEU A 270 -17.48 -15.37 -23.87
N ILE A 271 -17.79 -14.42 -22.99
CA ILE A 271 -18.90 -13.48 -23.15
C ILE A 271 -18.35 -12.08 -23.38
N PHE A 272 -18.62 -11.52 -24.55
CA PHE A 272 -18.27 -10.15 -24.93
C PHE A 272 -19.40 -9.19 -24.58
N GLU A 273 -19.22 -8.42 -23.51
CA GLU A 273 -20.11 -7.33 -23.12
C GLU A 273 -19.55 -5.97 -23.60
N ASN A 274 -20.34 -4.90 -23.48
CA ASN A 274 -19.97 -3.58 -23.99
C ASN A 274 -18.63 -3.07 -23.39
N GLU A 275 -18.47 -3.16 -22.07
CA GLU A 275 -17.31 -2.60 -21.35
C GLU A 275 -16.33 -3.66 -20.80
N GLN A 276 -16.70 -4.93 -20.84
CA GLN A 276 -15.88 -6.00 -20.28
C GLN A 276 -15.98 -7.29 -21.10
N VAL A 277 -15.06 -8.20 -20.85
CA VAL A 277 -15.09 -9.56 -21.39
C VAL A 277 -15.00 -10.51 -20.21
N VAL A 278 -15.91 -11.47 -20.15
CA VAL A 278 -15.99 -12.45 -19.06
C VAL A 278 -15.67 -13.82 -19.62
N MET A 279 -14.72 -14.51 -19.00
CA MET A 279 -14.44 -15.91 -19.30
C MET A 279 -14.79 -16.78 -18.11
N ARG A 280 -15.56 -17.85 -18.34
CA ARG A 280 -15.86 -18.86 -17.32
C ARG A 280 -15.34 -20.20 -17.79
N VAL A 281 -14.65 -20.90 -16.90
CA VAL A 281 -14.25 -22.29 -17.12
C VAL A 281 -14.95 -23.12 -16.07
N ARG A 282 -15.69 -24.14 -16.49
CA ARG A 282 -16.45 -25.04 -15.62
C ARG A 282 -16.06 -26.47 -15.93
N ASP A 283 -15.82 -27.27 -14.90
CA ASP A 283 -15.74 -28.72 -14.97
C ASP A 283 -16.88 -29.38 -14.19
N GLU A 284 -17.18 -30.63 -14.54
CA GLU A 284 -18.15 -31.47 -13.83
C GLU A 284 -17.43 -32.44 -12.87
N GLY A 285 -16.26 -32.04 -12.36
CA GLY A 285 -15.40 -32.87 -11.54
C GLY A 285 -15.73 -32.87 -10.06
N VAL A 286 -14.81 -33.45 -9.28
CA VAL A 286 -14.96 -33.67 -7.83
C VAL A 286 -14.78 -32.41 -6.96
N GLY A 287 -14.40 -31.28 -7.56
CA GLY A 287 -14.11 -30.03 -6.85
C GLY A 287 -12.88 -30.10 -5.93
N PHE A 288 -12.70 -29.11 -5.06
CA PHE A 288 -11.57 -29.02 -4.12
C PHE A 288 -12.01 -28.82 -2.67
N LYS A 289 -11.28 -29.42 -1.72
CA LYS A 289 -11.52 -29.24 -0.28
C LYS A 289 -10.90 -27.92 0.18
N ILE A 290 -11.73 -26.95 0.53
CA ILE A 290 -11.28 -25.71 1.18
C ILE A 290 -10.88 -26.06 2.61
N ARG A 291 -9.58 -26.05 2.92
CA ARG A 291 -9.17 -26.03 4.34
C ARG A 291 -9.57 -24.66 4.89
N PRO A 292 -10.25 -24.57 6.05
CA PRO A 292 -10.51 -23.29 6.69
C PRO A 292 -9.18 -22.57 6.91
N SER A 293 -9.03 -21.37 6.35
CA SER A 293 -7.86 -20.53 6.59
C SER A 293 -7.86 -20.07 8.04
N GLU A 294 -6.79 -20.36 8.79
CA GLU A 294 -6.53 -19.87 10.15
C GLU A 294 -6.22 -18.36 10.18
N SER A 295 -7.14 -17.53 9.68
CA SER A 295 -6.95 -16.08 9.59
C SER A 295 -7.91 -15.29 10.48
N GLN A 296 -8.35 -15.87 11.60
CA GLN A 296 -9.21 -15.14 12.54
C GLN A 296 -8.98 -15.52 14.01
N GLN A 297 -7.74 -15.40 14.49
CA GLN A 297 -7.48 -15.29 15.93
C GLN A 297 -6.20 -14.48 16.17
N ARG A 298 -6.36 -13.16 16.29
CA ARG A 298 -5.53 -12.27 17.13
C ARG A 298 -6.19 -10.88 17.18
N GLY A 299 -7.39 -10.83 17.75
CA GLY A 299 -7.87 -9.61 18.37
C GLY A 299 -7.11 -9.45 19.69
N TRP A 300 -6.15 -8.53 19.74
CA TRP A 300 -5.62 -8.05 21.01
C TRP A 300 -6.62 -7.06 21.58
N GLY A 301 -7.33 -7.48 22.63
CA GLY A 301 -8.21 -6.63 23.41
C GLY A 301 -8.35 -7.19 24.82
N GLY A 302 -7.91 -6.40 25.81
CA GLY A 302 -8.30 -6.54 27.21
C GLY A 302 -7.31 -7.25 28.13
N CYS A 303 -6.41 -6.48 28.72
CA CYS A 303 -6.27 -6.30 30.18
C CYS A 303 -5.64 -4.92 30.42
#